data_AF-A0A820QH40-F1
#
_entry.id   AF-A0A820QH40-F1
#
_cell.length_a   1.000
_cell.length_b   1.000
_cell.length_c   1.000
_cell.angle_alpha   90.00
_cell.angle_beta   90.00
_cell.angle_gamma   90.00
#
_symmetry.space_group_name_H-M   'P 1'
#
loop_
_entity.id
_entity.type
_entity.pdbx_description
1 polymer ?
#
loop_
_entity_poly.entity_id
_entity_poly.type
_entity_poly.pdbx_seq_one_letter_code
_entity_poly.pdbx_strand_id
1 'polypeptide(L)'
;MVVDAVLMLDELLPLNMIGVKKVTGGSLEESRLVSGVAFKKTFSYAGFEMQQKKYTNPKIAILNIELELKAERDNAEVRLDNVAEYQKIVDAEWSILYDKLDTLH
;
A
#
# COMPACT_ATOMS: atom_id res chain seq x y z
N MET A 1 2.74 -5.37 -28.93
CA MET A 1 3.23 -4.97 -27.60
C MET A 1 3.84 -3.57 -27.60
N VAL A 2 4.98 -3.33 -28.28
CA VAL A 2 5.64 -2.01 -28.24
C VAL A 2 4.80 -0.93 -28.94
N VAL A 3 4.25 -1.24 -30.12
CA VAL A 3 3.37 -0.31 -30.85
C VAL A 3 2.13 0.03 -30.01
N ASP A 4 1.47 -0.99 -29.44
CA ASP A 4 0.31 -0.80 -28.58
C ASP A 4 0.62 0.04 -27.33
N ALA A 5 1.80 -0.16 -26.73
CA ALA A 5 2.23 0.63 -25.57
C ALA A 5 2.44 2.11 -25.92
N VAL A 6 2.98 2.41 -27.09
CA VAL A 6 3.19 3.80 -27.56
C VAL A 6 1.86 4.45 -27.94
N LEU A 7 0.93 3.70 -28.54
CA LEU A 7 -0.40 4.21 -28.89
C LEU A 7 -1.29 4.51 -27.67
N MET A 8 -1.01 3.89 -26.51
CA MET A 8 -1.72 4.18 -25.25
C MET A 8 -1.24 5.47 -24.56
N LEU A 9 -0.12 6.05 -24.99
CA LEU A 9 0.40 7.29 -24.42
C LEU A 9 -0.31 8.51 -25.01
N ASP A 10 -0.34 9.58 -24.24
CA ASP A 10 -0.86 10.89 -24.66
C ASP A 10 0.05 11.54 -25.72
N GLU A 11 -0.41 12.64 -26.34
CA GLU A 11 0.26 13.28 -27.50
C GLU A 11 1.74 13.61 -27.30
N LEU A 12 2.15 13.85 -26.04
CA LEU A 12 3.52 14.20 -25.67
C LEU A 12 4.46 12.98 -25.56
N LEU A 13 3.94 11.76 -25.74
CA LEU A 13 4.65 10.47 -25.70
C LEU A 13 5.72 10.38 -24.59
N PRO A 14 5.34 10.65 -23.33
CA PRO A 14 6.30 10.72 -22.23
C PRO A 14 6.94 9.35 -21.93
N LEU A 15 8.25 9.23 -22.14
CA LEU A 15 9.02 7.98 -21.94
C LEU A 15 9.03 7.51 -20.47
N ASN A 16 8.87 8.41 -19.52
CA ASN A 16 8.78 8.08 -18.08
C ASN A 16 7.49 7.31 -17.71
N MET A 17 6.48 7.30 -18.59
CA MET A 17 5.27 6.49 -18.40
C MET A 17 5.44 5.04 -18.92
N ILE A 18 6.49 4.74 -19.69
CA ILE A 18 6.80 3.39 -20.15
C ILE A 18 7.73 2.70 -19.14
N GLY A 19 7.14 1.94 -18.22
CA GLY A 19 7.88 1.11 -17.28
C GLY A 19 8.12 -0.31 -17.80
N VAL A 20 9.38 -0.77 -17.83
CA VAL A 20 9.71 -2.17 -18.09
C VAL A 20 10.08 -2.87 -16.79
N LYS A 21 9.22 -3.78 -16.32
CA LYS A 21 9.51 -4.59 -15.13
C LYS A 21 9.96 -6.00 -15.50
N LYS A 22 11.21 -6.33 -15.15
CA LYS A 22 11.75 -7.69 -15.27
C LYS A 22 11.34 -8.53 -14.07
N VAL A 23 10.85 -9.73 -14.32
CA VAL A 23 10.48 -10.74 -13.32
C VAL A 23 11.24 -12.02 -13.66
N THR A 24 11.76 -12.71 -12.65
CA THR A 24 12.44 -14.00 -12.82
C THR A 24 11.42 -15.12 -12.77
N GLY A 25 11.51 -16.06 -13.70
CA GLY A 25 10.56 -17.15 -13.87
C GLY A 25 9.58 -16.89 -15.02
N GLY A 26 9.27 -17.93 -15.78
CA GLY A 26 8.48 -17.85 -17.01
C GLY A 26 9.33 -17.88 -18.30
N SER A 27 8.65 -17.91 -19.45
CA SER A 27 9.27 -17.86 -20.78
C SER A 27 9.38 -16.41 -21.28
N LEU A 28 10.28 -16.15 -22.23
CA LEU A 28 10.45 -14.83 -22.86
C LEU A 28 9.14 -14.35 -23.54
N GLU A 29 8.38 -15.29 -24.08
CA GLU A 29 7.11 -15.03 -24.78
C GLU A 29 5.93 -14.76 -23.82
N GLU A 30 6.09 -14.99 -22.52
CA GLU A 30 5.05 -14.71 -21.52
C GLU A 30 5.01 -13.25 -21.07
N SER A 31 5.79 -12.39 -21.74
CA SER A 31 5.76 -10.95 -21.54
C SER A 31 4.36 -10.39 -21.83
N ARG A 32 3.81 -9.58 -20.92
CA ARG A 32 2.47 -8.98 -21.07
C ARG A 32 2.54 -7.47 -21.01
N LEU A 33 1.70 -6.83 -21.82
CA LEU A 33 1.46 -5.39 -21.74
C LEU A 33 0.31 -5.16 -20.77
N VAL A 34 0.53 -4.32 -19.77
CA VAL A 34 -0.51 -3.91 -18.81
C VAL A 34 -0.97 -2.51 -19.20
N SER A 35 -2.26 -2.35 -19.52
CA SER A 35 -2.87 -1.06 -19.80
C SER A 35 -3.16 -0.32 -18.49
N GLY A 36 -2.11 0.19 -17.86
CA GLY A 36 -2.16 0.88 -16.57
C GLY A 36 -0.82 0.84 -15.83
N VAL A 37 -0.86 0.99 -14.51
CA VAL A 37 0.34 0.97 -13.66
C VAL A 37 0.48 -0.40 -12.99
N ALA A 38 1.69 -0.96 -13.02
CA ALA A 38 2.02 -2.21 -12.35
C ALA A 38 3.18 -2.02 -11.37
N PHE A 39 3.00 -2.49 -10.14
CA PHE A 39 4.04 -2.48 -9.12
C PHE A 39 4.54 -3.90 -8.85
N LYS A 40 5.82 -4.03 -8.49
CA LYS A 40 6.31 -5.28 -7.91
C LYS A 40 5.56 -5.52 -6.60
N LYS A 41 5.18 -6.79 -6.33
CA LYS A 41 4.58 -7.17 -5.04
C LYS A 41 5.38 -6.57 -3.88
N THR A 42 4.72 -5.73 -3.09
CA THR A 42 5.26 -5.10 -1.88
C THR A 42 5.20 -6.07 -0.71
N PHE A 43 5.83 -5.69 0.41
CA PHE A 43 5.80 -6.47 1.65
C PHE A 43 4.36 -6.76 2.06
N SER A 44 4.06 -8.02 2.39
CA SER A 44 2.71 -8.47 2.76
C SER A 44 2.71 -8.88 4.23
N TYR A 45 1.79 -8.31 5.01
CA TYR A 45 1.60 -8.64 6.43
C TYR A 45 0.60 -9.79 6.62
N ALA A 46 0.46 -10.26 7.86
CA ALA A 46 -0.55 -11.24 8.25
C ALA A 46 -1.97 -10.77 7.86
N GLY A 47 -2.77 -11.67 7.30
CA GLY A 47 -4.11 -11.34 6.79
C GLY A 47 -4.16 -10.96 5.30
N PHE A 48 -3.02 -10.81 4.61
CA PHE A 48 -2.98 -10.53 3.16
C PHE A 48 -3.80 -11.52 2.32
N GLU A 49 -3.78 -12.80 2.69
CA GLU A 49 -4.52 -13.84 1.97
C GLU A 49 -6.04 -13.78 2.21
N MET A 50 -6.49 -13.13 3.28
CA MET A 50 -7.91 -12.98 3.61
C MET A 50 -8.57 -11.80 2.87
N GLN A 51 -7.77 -10.90 2.30
CA GLN A 51 -8.28 -9.75 1.54
C GLN A 51 -8.67 -10.15 0.11
N GLN A 52 -9.71 -9.52 -0.43
CA GLN A 52 -10.09 -9.70 -1.83
C GLN A 52 -8.99 -9.16 -2.75
N LYS A 53 -8.42 -10.01 -3.60
CA LYS A 53 -7.26 -9.67 -4.45
C LYS A 53 -7.62 -8.98 -5.77
N LYS A 54 -8.92 -9.01 -6.14
CA LYS A 54 -9.42 -8.45 -7.39
C LYS A 54 -10.66 -7.62 -7.12
N TYR A 55 -10.57 -6.33 -7.44
CA TYR A 55 -11.68 -5.39 -7.37
C TYR A 55 -12.04 -4.90 -8.77
N THR A 56 -13.31 -4.64 -9.00
CA THR A 56 -13.81 -3.94 -10.19
C THR A 56 -14.07 -2.48 -9.81
N ASN A 57 -13.42 -1.54 -10.49
CA ASN A 57 -13.49 -0.10 -10.18
C ASN A 57 -13.13 0.24 -8.71
N PRO A 58 -11.94 -0.13 -8.21
CA PRO A 58 -11.53 0.19 -6.85
C PRO A 58 -11.28 1.70 -6.67
N LYS A 59 -11.60 2.22 -5.48
CA LYS A 59 -11.06 3.50 -5.01
C LYS A 59 -9.63 3.25 -4.53
N ILE A 60 -8.65 3.95 -5.12
CA ILE A 60 -7.23 3.80 -4.80
C ILE A 60 -6.81 4.97 -3.91
N ALA A 61 -6.41 4.69 -2.67
CA ALA A 61 -5.82 5.68 -1.77
C ALA A 61 -4.29 5.75 -2.00
N ILE A 62 -3.78 6.94 -2.33
CA ILE A 62 -2.34 7.19 -2.47
C ILE A 62 -1.87 7.88 -1.19
N LEU A 63 -1.25 7.11 -0.30
CA LEU A 63 -0.86 7.57 1.03
C LEU A 63 0.66 7.69 1.12
N ASN A 64 1.11 8.76 1.78
CA ASN A 64 2.50 8.96 2.20
C ASN A 64 2.57 9.11 3.72
N ILE A 65 1.92 8.18 4.44
CA ILE A 65 1.85 8.11 5.89
C ILE A 65 2.11 6.67 6.34
N GLU A 66 2.71 6.51 7.52
CA GLU A 66 2.95 5.20 8.13
C GLU A 66 1.74 4.78 8.98
N LEU A 67 1.31 3.52 8.85
CA LEU A 67 0.13 2.96 9.51
C LEU A 67 0.50 1.86 10.51
N GLU A 68 1.63 2.00 11.22
CA GLU A 68 2.08 1.07 12.24
C GLU A 68 1.81 1.58 13.66
N LEU A 69 1.40 0.68 14.55
CA LEU A 69 1.10 0.97 15.97
C LEU A 69 2.35 1.39 16.78
N LYS A 70 3.56 1.22 16.23
CA LYS A 70 4.82 1.52 16.95
C LYS A 70 5.26 2.98 16.90
N ALA A 71 4.81 3.75 15.92
CA ALA A 71 5.36 5.08 15.65
C ALA A 71 5.11 6.11 16.77
N GLU A 72 4.05 5.94 17.57
CA GLU A 72 3.71 6.88 18.65
C GLU A 72 4.48 6.58 19.94
N ARG A 73 4.74 5.29 20.22
CA ARG A 73 5.44 4.84 21.43
C ARG A 73 6.89 5.28 21.49
N ASP A 74 7.59 5.39 20.37
CA ASP A 74 9.01 5.76 20.33
C ASP A 74 9.25 7.27 20.58
N ASN A 75 8.21 8.10 20.54
CA ASN A 75 8.32 9.56 20.66
C ASN A 75 8.00 10.12 22.06
N ALA A 76 7.54 9.30 23.01
CA ALA A 76 7.13 9.76 24.33
C ALA A 76 7.48 8.78 25.47
N GLU A 77 8.08 9.29 26.54
CA GLU A 77 8.21 8.52 27.79
C GLU A 77 6.87 8.45 28.50
N VAL A 78 6.29 7.25 28.57
CA VAL A 78 5.07 6.98 29.32
C VAL A 78 5.45 6.60 30.75
N ARG A 79 5.17 7.48 31.71
CA ARG A 79 5.28 7.17 33.16
C ARG A 79 3.96 6.58 33.64
N LEU A 80 4.03 5.43 34.30
CA LEU A 80 2.87 4.68 34.79
C LEU A 80 2.99 4.51 36.29
N ASP A 81 2.00 4.98 37.05
CA ASP A 81 1.96 4.80 38.51
C ASP A 81 0.97 3.70 38.92
N ASN A 82 0.03 3.31 38.05
CA ASN A 82 -1.00 2.33 38.36
C ASN A 82 -1.39 1.44 37.16
N VAL A 83 -1.83 0.21 37.46
CA VAL A 83 -2.26 -0.78 36.45
C VAL A 83 -3.48 -0.30 35.65
N ALA A 84 -4.35 0.50 36.26
CA ALA A 84 -5.52 1.08 35.60
C ALA A 84 -5.16 2.11 34.51
N GLU A 85 -4.01 2.77 34.62
CA GLU A 85 -3.54 3.73 33.62
C GLU A 85 -2.98 3.03 32.39
N TYR A 86 -2.34 1.87 32.58
CA TYR A 86 -1.84 1.05 31.49
C TYR A 86 -2.95 0.64 30.51
N GLN A 87 -4.09 0.17 31.02
CA GLN A 87 -5.22 -0.21 30.16
C GLN A 87 -5.76 0.99 29.36
N LYS A 88 -5.87 2.17 29.99
CA LYS A 88 -6.33 3.38 29.31
C LYS A 88 -5.43 3.79 28.15
N ILE A 89 -4.11 3.61 28.31
CA ILE A 89 -3.15 3.91 27.25
C ILE A 89 -3.30 2.92 26.10
N VAL A 90 -3.44 1.63 26.40
CA VAL A 90 -3.70 0.61 25.36
C VAL A 90 -4.98 0.94 24.60
N ASP A 91 -6.07 1.28 25.29
CA ASP A 91 -7.34 1.61 24.66
C ASP A 91 -7.25 2.89 23.80
N ALA A 92 -6.51 3.90 24.26
CA ALA A 92 -6.27 5.13 23.52
C ALA A 92 -5.47 4.89 22.22
N GLU A 93 -4.42 4.06 22.28
CA GLU A 93 -3.61 3.67 21.12
C GLU A 93 -4.46 2.97 20.05
N TRP A 94 -5.36 2.06 20.48
CA TRP A 94 -6.31 1.43 19.56
C TRP A 94 -7.27 2.44 18.95
N SER A 95 -7.82 3.36 19.74
CA SER A 95 -8.73 4.40 19.23
C SER A 95 -8.05 5.27 18.17
N ILE A 96 -6.83 5.75 18.42
CA ILE A 96 -6.08 6.58 17.48
C ILE A 96 -5.81 5.83 16.17
N LEU A 97 -5.46 4.54 16.26
CA LEU A 97 -5.26 3.71 15.08
C LEU A 97 -6.56 3.58 14.26
N TYR A 98 -7.68 3.28 14.91
CA TYR A 98 -8.98 3.15 14.24
C TYR A 98 -9.45 4.47 13.63
N ASP A 99 -9.28 5.59 14.32
CA ASP A 99 -9.64 6.91 13.79
C ASP A 99 -8.86 7.26 12.51
N LYS A 100 -7.56 6.92 12.47
CA LYS A 100 -6.73 7.09 11.26
C LYS A 100 -7.21 6.20 10.11
N LEU A 101 -7.62 4.97 10.42
CA LEU A 101 -8.16 4.03 9.42
C LEU A 101 -9.53 4.48 8.91
N ASP A 102 -10.40 4.98 9.77
CA ASP A 102 -11.74 5.48 9.39
C ASP A 102 -11.66 6.72 8.50
N THR A 103 -10.62 7.54 8.65
CA THR A 103 -10.36 8.68 7.75
C THR A 103 -10.10 8.22 6.29
N LEU A 104 -9.73 6.96 6.07
CA LEU A 104 -9.47 6.39 4.74
C LEU A 104 -10.71 5.77 4.08
N HIS A 105 -11.84 5.67 4.79
CA HIS A 105 -13.09 5.08 4.31
C HIS A 105 -14.02 6.11 3.65
#